data_AF-A0A2V8QWY1-F1
#
_entry.id   AF-A0A2V8QWY1-F1
#
_cell.length_a   1.000
_cell.length_b   1.000
_cell.length_c   1.000
_cell.angle_alpha   90.00
_cell.angle_beta   90.00
_cell.angle_gamma   90.00
#
_symmetry.space_group_name_H-M   'P 1'
#
loop_
_entity.id
_entity.type
_entity.pdbx_description
1 polymer ?
#
loop_
_entity_poly.entity_id
_entity_poly.type
_entity_poly.pdbx_seq_one_letter_code
_entity_poly.pdbx_strand_id
1 'polypeptide(L)'
;MAAASSFARSCHGARHESSGVGSKVVLLNFWATWCPPCRAEMPDLVKWQRQYRSGGLQVIGVTYPPARRAEVRKFTRGIRINYPVVFGAKETKALFDSGEALPLSVIIDREGNVRDVIQGIILPEEFEQKVEPLLDNKAAGQRMSRPARNPQAGTWKSQAR
;
A
#
# COMPACT_ATOMS: atom_id res chain seq x y z
N MET A 1 1.97 2.38 -13.84
CA MET A 1 2.90 1.84 -12.81
C MET A 1 3.92 2.85 -12.29
N ALA A 2 4.61 3.65 -13.13
CA ALA A 2 5.60 4.63 -12.65
C ALA A 2 5.03 5.75 -11.73
N ALA A 3 3.78 6.16 -11.96
CA ALA A 3 3.09 7.17 -11.16
C ALA A 3 2.79 6.69 -9.72
N ALA A 4 2.32 5.45 -9.58
CA ALA A 4 2.06 4.79 -8.31
C ALA A 4 3.33 4.66 -7.44
N SER A 5 4.45 4.25 -8.05
CA SER A 5 5.77 4.23 -7.37
C SER A 5 6.29 5.62 -7.03
N SER A 6 5.92 6.65 -7.80
CA SER A 6 6.30 8.03 -7.53
C SER A 6 5.46 8.66 -6.42
N PHE A 7 4.19 8.28 -6.26
CA PHE A 7 3.39 8.65 -5.10
C PHE A 7 3.91 8.01 -3.81
N ALA A 8 4.26 6.72 -3.85
CA ALA A 8 4.91 6.04 -2.72
C ALA A 8 6.25 6.69 -2.33
N ARG A 9 7.07 7.09 -3.32
CA ARG A 9 8.28 7.90 -3.09
C ARG A 9 7.99 9.32 -2.61
N SER A 10 6.90 9.94 -3.08
CA SER A 10 6.50 11.30 -2.67
C SER A 10 6.03 11.34 -1.21
N CYS A 11 5.37 10.29 -0.72
CA CYS A 11 5.13 10.09 0.71
C CYS A 11 6.43 9.96 1.51
N HIS A 12 7.54 9.54 0.89
CA HIS A 12 8.88 9.53 1.47
C HIS A 12 9.57 10.91 1.43
N GLY A 13 9.27 11.73 0.40
CA GLY A 13 9.92 13.02 0.14
C GLY A 13 9.22 14.25 0.72
N ALA A 14 7.92 14.16 1.05
CA ALA A 14 7.17 15.22 1.70
C ALA A 14 7.40 15.21 3.21
N ARG A 15 8.62 15.60 3.62
CA ARG A 15 9.05 16.17 4.91
C ARG A 15 8.04 16.11 6.08
N HIS A 16 7.64 14.90 6.47
CA HIS A 16 7.36 14.55 7.85
C HIS A 16 8.69 14.03 8.38
N GLU A 17 9.27 14.72 9.36
CA GLU A 17 10.45 14.28 10.11
C GLU A 17 10.38 12.77 10.35
N SER A 18 11.22 12.04 9.62
CA SER A 18 11.27 10.57 9.61
C SER A 18 12.03 10.06 10.82
N SER A 19 11.61 10.50 12.01
CA SER A 19 12.01 9.89 13.27
C SER A 19 11.00 8.79 13.60
N GLY A 20 11.15 7.63 12.95
CA GLY A 20 10.61 6.37 13.50
C GLY A 20 9.33 5.79 12.91
N VAL A 21 8.89 6.16 11.69
CA VAL A 21 7.97 5.27 10.95
C VAL A 21 8.83 4.18 10.32
N GLY A 22 9.14 3.14 11.10
CA GLY A 22 9.80 1.93 10.60
C GLY A 22 9.09 1.39 9.34
N SER A 23 9.80 0.62 8.53
CA SER A 23 9.33 0.08 7.26
C SER A 23 8.02 -0.72 7.44
N LYS A 24 6.86 -0.07 7.23
CA LYS A 24 5.52 -0.65 7.39
C LYS A 24 4.95 -1.06 6.04
N VAL A 25 4.14 -2.10 6.03
CA VAL A 25 3.23 -2.39 4.91
C VAL A 25 2.07 -1.41 5.01
N VAL A 26 1.78 -0.70 3.93
CA VAL A 26 0.70 0.28 3.86
C VAL A 26 -0.46 -0.28 3.05
N LEU A 27 -1.64 -0.29 3.65
CA LEU A 27 -2.90 -0.56 2.97
C LEU A 27 -3.63 0.78 2.74
N LEU A 28 -3.54 1.30 1.52
CA LEU A 28 -4.13 2.57 1.12
C LEU A 28 -5.52 2.33 0.54
N ASN A 29 -6.58 2.68 1.26
CA ASN A 29 -7.96 2.46 0.85
C ASN A 29 -8.60 3.76 0.38
N PHE A 30 -9.08 3.80 -0.86
CA PHE A 30 -9.85 4.90 -1.42
C PHE A 30 -11.34 4.64 -1.23
N TRP A 31 -12.04 5.60 -0.64
CA TRP A 31 -13.44 5.42 -0.23
C TRP A 31 -14.24 6.73 -0.25
N ALA A 32 -15.55 6.62 -0.10
CA ALA A 32 -16.44 7.77 0.08
C ALA A 32 -17.54 7.47 1.12
N THR A 33 -18.03 8.51 1.81
CA THR A 33 -19.06 8.38 2.85
C THR A 33 -20.41 7.87 2.30
N TRP A 34 -20.69 8.17 1.04
CA TRP A 34 -21.92 7.78 0.35
C TRP A 34 -21.82 6.41 -0.35
N CYS A 35 -20.65 5.76 -0.35
CA CYS A 35 -20.41 4.49 -1.02
C CYS A 35 -20.79 3.30 -0.11
N PRO A 36 -21.89 2.55 -0.38
CA PRO A 36 -22.28 1.43 0.47
C PRO A 36 -21.23 0.33 0.62
N PRO A 37 -20.57 -0.17 -0.45
CA PRO A 37 -19.58 -1.23 -0.29
C PRO A 37 -18.35 -0.76 0.51
N CYS A 38 -17.95 0.50 0.36
CA CYS A 38 -16.89 1.08 1.18
C CYS A 38 -17.22 1.06 2.67
N ARG A 39 -18.47 1.36 3.04
CA ARG A 39 -18.93 1.34 4.42
C ARG A 39 -18.95 -0.08 5.00
N ALA A 40 -19.25 -1.07 4.16
CA ALA A 40 -19.29 -2.48 4.56
C ALA A 40 -17.88 -3.04 4.86
N GLU A 41 -16.85 -2.60 4.13
CA GLU A 41 -15.44 -2.99 4.32
C GLU A 41 -14.79 -2.39 5.58
N MET A 42 -15.22 -1.20 5.99
CA MET A 42 -14.52 -0.44 7.04
C MET A 42 -14.36 -1.12 8.40
N PRO A 43 -15.33 -1.90 8.92
CA PRO A 43 -15.14 -2.68 10.14
C PRO A 43 -13.94 -3.64 10.05
N ASP A 44 -13.73 -4.28 8.90
CA ASP A 44 -12.60 -5.18 8.68
C ASP A 44 -11.28 -4.41 8.60
N LEU A 45 -11.25 -3.25 7.92
CA LEU A 45 -10.08 -2.37 7.95
C LEU A 45 -9.71 -1.92 9.38
N VAL A 46 -10.70 -1.60 10.21
CA VAL A 46 -10.50 -1.23 11.61
C VAL A 46 -9.97 -2.42 12.42
N LYS A 47 -10.50 -3.62 12.17
CA LYS A 47 -10.06 -4.87 12.77
C LYS A 47 -8.60 -5.17 12.40
N TRP A 48 -8.25 -5.16 11.12
CA TRP A 48 -6.88 -5.44 10.67
C TRP A 48 -5.89 -4.38 11.14
N GLN A 49 -6.24 -3.09 11.10
CA GLN A 49 -5.41 -2.05 11.69
C GLN A 49 -5.13 -2.32 13.17
N ARG A 50 -6.12 -2.81 13.92
CA ARG A 50 -5.93 -3.14 15.34
C ARG A 50 -5.03 -4.36 15.52
N GLN A 51 -5.27 -5.42 14.75
CA GLN A 51 -4.59 -6.70 14.89
C GLN A 51 -3.13 -6.65 14.43
N TYR A 52 -2.87 -6.03 13.28
CA TYR A 52 -1.56 -6.11 12.62
C TYR A 52 -0.71 -4.85 12.78
N ARG A 53 -1.17 -3.83 13.51
CA ARG A 53 -0.39 -2.61 13.75
C ARG A 53 0.96 -2.88 14.41
N SER A 54 1.03 -3.82 15.36
CA SER A 54 2.30 -4.23 15.98
C SER A 54 3.18 -5.04 15.02
N GLY A 55 2.58 -5.77 14.09
CA GLY A 55 3.26 -6.52 13.02
C GLY A 55 3.74 -5.64 11.84
N GLY A 56 3.51 -4.33 11.90
CA GLY A 56 3.99 -3.39 10.89
C GLY A 56 2.96 -3.03 9.81
N LEU A 57 1.66 -3.28 10.02
CA LEU A 57 0.61 -2.77 9.14
C LEU A 57 0.28 -1.30 9.44
N GLN A 58 0.03 -0.53 8.37
CA GLN A 58 -0.59 0.79 8.43
C GLN A 58 -1.69 0.91 7.39
N VAL A 59 -2.94 0.92 7.85
CA VAL A 59 -4.09 1.31 7.01
C VAL A 59 -4.10 2.84 6.89
N ILE A 60 -4.38 3.37 5.70
CA ILE A 60 -4.62 4.79 5.45
C ILE A 60 -5.86 4.92 4.57
N GLY A 61 -6.88 5.59 5.09
CA GLY A 61 -8.09 5.89 4.33
C GLY A 61 -7.92 7.19 3.55
N VAL A 62 -8.25 7.18 2.27
CA VAL A 62 -8.18 8.34 1.40
C VAL A 62 -9.55 8.62 0.81
N THR A 63 -10.11 9.78 1.11
CA THR A 63 -11.47 10.07 0.67
C THR A 63 -11.49 10.57 -0.76
N TYR A 64 -12.44 10.08 -1.56
CA TYR A 64 -12.92 10.81 -2.72
C TYR A 64 -13.35 12.23 -2.28
N PRO A 65 -13.13 13.29 -3.08
CA PRO A 65 -13.41 14.67 -2.67
C PRO A 65 -14.80 14.80 -2.02
N PRO A 66 -14.89 15.07 -0.70
CA PRO A 66 -16.16 15.16 -0.03
C PRO A 66 -16.77 16.55 -0.24
N ALA A 67 -18.10 16.63 -0.33
CA ALA A 67 -18.79 17.92 -0.36
C ALA A 67 -18.50 18.75 0.91
N ARG A 68 -18.40 18.09 2.08
CA ARG A 68 -18.10 18.73 3.36
C ARG A 68 -17.19 17.86 4.22
N ARG A 69 -16.02 18.39 4.62
CA ARG A 69 -15.08 17.68 5.52
C ARG A 69 -15.70 17.31 6.88
N ALA A 70 -16.69 18.08 7.34
CA ALA A 70 -17.38 17.82 8.60
C ALA A 70 -18.17 16.50 8.58
N GLU A 71 -18.76 16.13 7.43
CA GLU A 71 -19.52 14.87 7.28
C GLU A 71 -18.60 13.67 7.40
N VAL A 72 -17.45 13.71 6.74
CA VAL A 72 -16.41 12.67 6.87
C VAL A 72 -15.95 12.54 8.32
N ARG A 73 -15.69 13.66 9.02
CA ARG A 73 -15.31 13.63 10.45
C ARG A 73 -16.41 13.09 11.35
N LYS A 74 -17.68 13.37 11.06
CA LYS A 74 -18.82 12.82 11.80
C LYS A 74 -18.93 11.32 11.55
N PHE A 75 -18.82 10.91 10.30
CA PHE A 75 -18.90 9.51 9.88
C PHE A 75 -17.77 8.67 10.50
N THR A 76 -16.51 9.08 10.31
CA THR A 76 -15.31 8.39 10.84
C THR A 76 -15.36 8.22 12.37
N ARG A 77 -15.86 9.22 13.11
CA ARG A 77 -16.12 9.10 14.55
C ARG A 77 -17.23 8.10 14.87
N GLY A 78 -18.33 8.11 14.11
CA GLY A 78 -19.47 7.21 14.30
C GLY A 78 -19.09 5.74 14.18
N ILE A 79 -18.22 5.40 13.23
CA ILE A 79 -17.72 4.02 13.04
C ILE A 79 -16.38 3.74 13.75
N ARG A 80 -15.89 4.70 14.55
CA ARG A 80 -14.66 4.57 15.36
C ARG A 80 -13.43 4.15 14.55
N ILE A 81 -13.21 4.79 13.40
CA ILE A 81 -11.98 4.57 12.61
C ILE A 81 -10.74 4.80 13.48
N ASN A 82 -9.81 3.85 13.44
CA ASN A 82 -8.58 3.82 14.23
C ASN A 82 -7.31 4.01 13.38
N TYR A 83 -7.48 4.41 12.13
CA TYR A 83 -6.40 4.70 11.18
C TYR A 83 -6.52 6.14 10.64
N PRO A 84 -5.42 6.72 10.11
CA PRO A 84 -5.44 8.05 9.51
C PRO A 84 -6.38 8.15 8.30
N VAL A 85 -7.04 9.31 8.17
CA VAL A 85 -7.89 9.64 7.02
C VAL A 85 -7.38 10.91 6.35
N VAL A 86 -7.12 10.82 5.05
CA VAL A 86 -6.64 11.92 4.20
C VAL A 86 -7.76 12.36 3.26
N PHE A 87 -7.90 13.68 3.07
CA PHE A 87 -8.95 14.26 2.23
C PHE A 87 -8.50 14.48 0.78
N GLY A 88 -9.35 14.09 -0.17
CA GLY A 88 -9.32 14.60 -1.54
C GLY A 88 -8.28 13.94 -2.43
N ALA A 89 -8.72 12.96 -3.24
CA ALA A 89 -7.81 12.09 -3.95
C ALA A 89 -8.30 11.64 -5.33
N LYS A 90 -9.06 12.47 -6.05
CA LYS A 90 -9.50 12.06 -7.40
C LYS A 90 -8.27 11.83 -8.31
N GLU A 91 -7.32 12.76 -8.25
CA GLU A 91 -6.07 12.73 -9.00
C GLU A 91 -5.13 11.64 -8.48
N THR A 92 -5.08 11.45 -7.16
CA THR A 92 -4.24 10.39 -6.54
C THR A 92 -4.77 8.99 -6.85
N LYS A 93 -6.08 8.77 -6.79
CA LYS A 93 -6.70 7.49 -7.19
C LYS A 93 -6.38 7.19 -8.65
N ALA A 94 -6.46 8.20 -9.52
CA ALA A 94 -6.17 8.06 -10.95
C ALA A 94 -4.73 7.60 -11.25
N LEU A 95 -3.79 7.71 -10.30
CA LEU A 95 -2.43 7.16 -10.45
C LEU A 95 -2.39 5.62 -10.39
N PHE A 96 -3.41 5.00 -9.80
CA PHE A 96 -3.53 3.56 -9.60
C PHE A 96 -4.62 2.95 -10.49
N ASP A 97 -5.74 3.64 -10.64
CA ASP A 97 -6.86 3.21 -11.48
C ASP A 97 -7.66 4.43 -11.96
N SER A 98 -7.85 4.53 -13.29
CA SER A 98 -8.57 5.63 -13.93
C SER A 98 -10.10 5.50 -13.87
N GLY A 99 -10.63 4.38 -13.38
CA GLY A 99 -12.07 4.19 -13.20
C GLY A 99 -12.64 5.07 -12.07
N GLU A 100 -13.96 5.09 -11.93
CA GLU A 100 -14.63 5.74 -10.79
C GLU A 100 -15.09 4.75 -9.71
N ALA A 101 -14.78 3.45 -9.88
CA ALA A 101 -15.17 2.40 -8.96
C ALA A 101 -14.54 2.61 -7.57
N LEU A 102 -15.36 2.39 -6.54
CA LEU A 102 -14.99 2.40 -5.14
C LEU A 102 -15.64 1.19 -4.43
N PRO A 103 -15.01 0.64 -3.39
CA PRO A 103 -13.69 1.01 -2.88
C PRO A 103 -12.56 0.54 -3.81
N LEU A 104 -11.38 1.13 -3.63
CA LEU A 104 -10.13 0.71 -4.27
C LEU A 104 -9.06 0.64 -3.19
N SER A 105 -8.38 -0.49 -3.06
CA SER A 105 -7.32 -0.67 -2.06
C SER A 105 -5.99 -0.95 -2.73
N VAL A 106 -4.93 -0.26 -2.31
CA VAL A 106 -3.57 -0.43 -2.82
C VAL A 106 -2.69 -0.96 -1.71
N ILE A 107 -2.00 -2.07 -1.99
CA ILE A 107 -1.07 -2.70 -1.07
C ILE A 107 0.34 -2.26 -1.41
N ILE A 108 1.01 -1.60 -0.46
CA ILE A 108 2.37 -1.09 -0.60
C ILE A 108 3.23 -1.80 0.44
N ASP A 109 4.35 -2.38 0.01
CA ASP A 109 5.26 -3.04 0.93
C ASP A 109 6.12 -2.05 1.73
N ARG A 110 6.98 -2.64 2.57
CA ARG A 110 7.94 -1.94 3.43
C ARG A 110 8.99 -1.11 2.68
N GLU A 111 9.22 -1.41 1.40
CA GLU A 111 10.17 -0.73 0.51
C GLU A 111 9.49 0.42 -0.27
N GLY A 112 8.17 0.58 -0.12
CA GLY A 112 7.38 1.57 -0.88
C GLY A 112 6.98 1.09 -2.27
N ASN A 113 7.10 -0.21 -2.57
CA ASN A 113 6.67 -0.79 -3.84
C ASN A 113 5.21 -1.20 -3.76
N VAL A 114 4.43 -0.84 -4.78
CA VAL A 114 3.06 -1.34 -4.94
C VAL A 114 3.12 -2.82 -5.31
N ARG A 115 2.48 -3.65 -4.49
CA ARG A 115 2.41 -5.10 -4.69
C ARG A 115 1.11 -5.54 -5.32
N ASP A 116 0.00 -4.87 -4.98
CA ASP A 116 -1.30 -5.18 -5.56
C ASP A 116 -2.26 -3.97 -5.50
N VAL A 117 -3.30 -4.03 -6.33
CA VAL A 117 -4.43 -3.10 -6.39
C VAL A 117 -5.72 -3.91 -6.48
N ILE A 118 -6.59 -3.76 -5.48
CA ILE A 118 -7.86 -4.49 -5.36
C ILE A 118 -9.00 -3.51 -5.63
N GLN A 119 -9.87 -3.85 -6.58
CA GLN A 119 -11.10 -3.12 -6.85
C GLN A 119 -12.27 -3.81 -6.14
N GLY A 120 -13.07 -3.05 -5.39
CA GLY A 120 -14.14 -3.59 -4.56
C GLY A 120 -13.69 -3.91 -3.13
N ILE A 121 -14.58 -4.56 -2.38
CA ILE A 121 -14.36 -4.92 -0.97
C ILE A 121 -13.22 -5.92 -0.88
N ILE A 122 -12.27 -5.70 0.02
CA ILE A 122 -11.28 -6.72 0.36
C ILE A 122 -11.95 -7.80 1.19
N LEU A 123 -11.97 -9.03 0.69
CA LEU A 123 -12.39 -10.19 1.46
C LEU A 123 -11.29 -10.64 2.44
N PRO A 124 -11.64 -11.25 3.59
CA PRO A 124 -10.65 -11.77 4.54
C PRO A 124 -9.58 -12.65 3.89
N GLU A 125 -9.98 -13.53 2.99
CA GLU A 125 -9.08 -14.45 2.29
C GLU A 125 -8.10 -13.70 1.38
N GLU A 126 -8.53 -12.61 0.75
CA GLU A 126 -7.64 -11.76 -0.05
C GLU A 126 -6.64 -11.01 0.83
N PHE A 127 -7.08 -10.54 2.01
CA PHE A 127 -6.19 -9.89 2.96
C PHE A 127 -5.10 -10.87 3.44
N GLU A 128 -5.49 -12.08 3.83
CA GLU A 128 -4.58 -13.14 4.27
C GLU A 128 -3.59 -13.53 3.18
N GLN A 129 -4.02 -13.58 1.92
CA GLN A 129 -3.13 -13.96 0.81
C GLN A 129 -2.20 -12.84 0.35
N LYS A 130 -2.63 -11.57 0.44
CA LYS A 130 -1.93 -10.45 -0.21
C LYS A 130 -1.22 -9.52 0.77
N VAL A 131 -1.71 -9.39 2.00
CA VAL A 131 -1.18 -8.45 3.00
C VAL A 131 -0.31 -9.17 4.03
N GLU A 132 -0.80 -10.26 4.62
CA GLU A 132 -0.08 -10.97 5.68
C GLU A 132 1.34 -11.42 5.28
N PRO A 133 1.59 -11.95 4.07
CA PRO A 133 2.93 -12.37 3.69
C PRO A 133 3.94 -11.22 3.59
N LEU A 134 3.46 -9.98 3.47
CA LEU A 134 4.30 -8.78 3.47
C LEU A 134 4.62 -8.30 4.88
N LEU A 135 3.83 -8.70 5.87
CA LEU A 135 4.04 -8.41 7.28
C LEU A 135 5.10 -9.37 7.87
N ASP A 136 5.14 -10.61 7.39
CA ASP A 136 6.15 -11.58 7.77
C ASP A 136 7.48 -11.33 7.05
N ASN A 137 8.54 -11.11 7.82
CA ASN A 137 9.88 -10.70 7.37
C ASN A 137 10.63 -11.72 6.47
N LYS A 138 9.97 -12.69 5.83
CA LYS A 138 10.64 -13.65 4.92
C LYS A 138 10.71 -13.18 3.46
N ALA A 139 9.88 -12.24 3.02
CA ALA A 139 9.80 -11.86 1.60
C ALA A 139 10.94 -10.91 1.14
N ALA A 140 11.45 -10.06 2.02
CA ALA A 140 12.55 -9.14 1.69
C ALA A 140 13.91 -9.85 1.45
N GLY A 141 14.06 -11.08 1.96
CA GLY A 141 15.27 -11.88 1.80
C GLY A 141 15.39 -12.67 0.48
N GLN A 142 14.31 -12.82 -0.29
CA GLN A 142 14.29 -13.73 -1.45
C GLN A 142 14.51 -13.04 -2.80
N ARG A 143 14.63 -11.71 -2.82
CA ARG A 143 14.87 -10.95 -4.06
C ARG A 143 16.35 -10.61 -4.30
N MET A 144 17.24 -11.12 -3.45
CA MET A 144 18.70 -10.92 -3.53
C MET A 144 19.49 -12.18 -3.91
N SER A 145 18.83 -13.31 -4.17
CA SER A 145 19.45 -14.54 -4.67
C SER A 145 19.12 -14.76 -6.16
N ARG A 146 19.56 -13.81 -7.00
CA ARG A 146 19.73 -14.09 -8.43
C ARG A 146 21.07 -14.83 -8.57
N PRO A 147 21.12 -16.07 -9.08
CA PRO A 147 22.35 -16.86 -9.10
C PRO A 147 23.42 -16.19 -9.98
N ALA A 148 24.66 -16.35 -9.53
CA ALA A 148 25.88 -15.81 -10.13
C ALA A 148 25.98 -16.15 -11.63
N ARG A 149 26.18 -15.13 -12.46
CA ARG A 149 26.66 -15.35 -13.84
C ARG A 149 28.18 -15.49 -13.77
N ASN A 150 28.64 -16.73 -13.73
CA ASN A 150 30.06 -17.10 -13.82
C ASN A 150 30.63 -16.75 -15.21
N PRO A 151 31.65 -15.89 -15.35
CA PRO A 151 32.38 -15.76 -16.59
C PRO A 151 33.71 -16.53 -16.49
N GLN A 152 33.65 -17.87 -16.59
CA GLN A 152 34.81 -18.61 -17.08
C GLN A 152 34.73 -18.66 -18.61
N ALA A 153 35.16 -17.57 -19.25
CA ALA A 153 35.56 -17.58 -20.65
C ALA A 153 37.08 -17.56 -20.68
N GLY A 154 37.65 -18.62 -21.26
CA GLY A 154 39.06 -18.98 -21.19
C GLY A 154 40.01 -17.93 -21.74
N THR A 155 41.13 -17.81 -21.05
CA THR A 155 42.40 -17.28 -21.52
C THR A 155 42.88 -18.02 -22.77
N TRP A 156 42.92 -17.36 -23.92
CA TRP A 156 43.71 -17.79 -25.07
C TRP A 156 45.08 -17.14 -24.99
N LYS A 157 46.09 -17.95 -24.66
CA LYS A 157 47.49 -17.54 -24.65
C LYS A 157 47.97 -17.26 -26.07
N SER A 158 48.58 -16.10 -26.21
CA SER A 158 49.52 -15.70 -27.26
C SER A 158 50.55 -16.80 -27.53
N GLN A 159 50.69 -17.18 -28.79
CA GLN A 159 51.90 -17.84 -29.29
C GLN A 159 52.53 -16.98 -30.37
N ALA A 160 53.75 -16.57 -30.06
CA ALA A 160 54.73 -16.03 -30.97
C ALA A 160 55.39 -17.19 -31.73
N ARG A 161 55.47 -17.06 -33.06
CA ARG A 161 56.64 -17.37 -33.89
C ARG A 161 56.41 -16.87 -35.30
#